data_AF-A0A5Q4FQQ5-F1
#
_entry.id   AF-A0A5Q4FQQ5-F1
#
_cell.length_a   1.000
_cell.length_b   1.000
_cell.length_c   1.000
_cell.angle_alpha   90.00
_cell.angle_beta   90.00
_cell.angle_gamma   90.00
#
_symmetry.space_group_name_H-M   'P 1'
#
loop_
_entity.id
_entity.type
_entity.pdbx_description
1 polymer ?
#
loop_
_entity_poly.entity_id
_entity_poly.type
_entity_poly.pdbx_seq_one_letter_code
_entity_poly.pdbx_strand_id
1 'polypeptide(L)'
;MVSTGPPAYAWDWFARQRLLWREARSRIAASPSPAAARYAALDTRSEVVPLLRSDYRTDAVVRSAVDEVVGEIAFLGRTDRTFKDLGARNAPRGMCWWWTALTGEKLTRPSPTAVPPAEADQLRLDEVFGGYGG
;
A
#
# COMPACT_ATOMS: atom_id res chain seq x y z
N MET A 1 12.76 -6.77 21.54
CA MET A 1 11.34 -6.43 21.28
C MET A 1 11.27 -5.68 19.96
N VAL A 2 10.97 -6.38 18.87
CA VAL A 2 10.97 -5.79 17.52
C VAL A 2 9.61 -5.17 17.28
N SER A 3 9.59 -3.86 17.00
CA SER A 3 8.40 -3.02 16.73
C SER A 3 7.31 -3.78 15.94
N THR A 4 6.22 -4.14 16.62
CA THR A 4 5.09 -4.97 16.13
C THR A 4 4.15 -4.21 15.20
N GLY A 5 4.66 -3.74 14.05
CA GLY A 5 3.81 -3.17 13.01
C GLY A 5 4.59 -2.45 11.91
N PRO A 6 3.89 -1.98 10.85
CA PRO A 6 4.52 -1.38 9.69
C PRO A 6 5.33 -0.13 10.08
N PRO A 7 6.55 0.03 9.52
CA PRO A 7 7.36 1.23 9.72
C PRO A 7 6.71 2.44 9.04
N ALA A 8 7.16 3.65 9.39
CA ALA A 8 6.59 4.89 8.88
C ALA A 8 6.54 4.94 7.34
N TYR A 9 7.62 4.54 6.66
CA TYR A 9 7.66 4.54 5.19
C TYR A 9 6.66 3.59 4.52
N ALA A 10 6.22 2.53 5.22
CA ALA A 10 5.19 1.61 4.72
C ALA A 10 3.80 2.23 4.80
N TRP A 11 3.54 2.95 5.90
CA TRP A 11 2.34 3.76 6.05
C TRP A 11 2.30 4.94 5.09
N ASP A 12 3.43 5.61 4.84
CA ASP A 12 3.49 6.73 3.89
C ASP A 12 3.16 6.28 2.46
N TRP A 13 3.64 5.11 2.06
CA TRP A 13 3.26 4.51 0.78
C TRP A 13 1.77 4.17 0.76
N PHE A 14 1.25 3.51 1.78
CA PHE A 14 -0.18 3.16 1.90
C PHE A 14 -1.08 4.40 1.81
N ALA A 15 -0.72 5.46 2.55
CA ALA A 15 -1.46 6.72 2.62
C ALA A 15 -1.52 7.49 1.29
N ARG A 16 -0.54 7.28 0.40
CA ARG A 16 -0.55 7.87 -0.95
C ARG A 16 -1.56 7.19 -1.88
N GLN A 17 -1.94 5.95 -1.59
CA GLN A 17 -2.89 5.20 -2.42
C GLN A 17 -4.32 5.44 -1.94
N ARG A 18 -5.06 6.28 -2.68
CA ARG A 18 -6.42 6.70 -2.28
C ARG A 18 -7.36 5.52 -2.04
N LEU A 19 -7.26 4.48 -2.88
CA LEU A 19 -8.13 3.31 -2.80
C LEU A 19 -7.85 2.48 -1.55
N LEU A 20 -6.59 2.33 -1.13
CA LEU A 20 -6.23 1.46 0.00
C LEU A 20 -6.88 1.91 1.31
N TRP A 21 -6.65 3.16 1.72
CA TRP A 21 -7.18 3.62 3.01
C TRP A 21 -8.69 3.80 3.01
N ARG A 22 -9.30 4.11 1.85
CA ARG A 22 -10.76 4.20 1.72
C ARG A 22 -11.41 2.83 1.83
N GLU A 23 -10.86 1.84 1.16
CA GLU A 23 -11.39 0.49 1.20
C GLU A 23 -11.22 -0.13 2.58
N ALA A 24 -10.04 0.01 3.21
CA ALA A 24 -9.82 -0.46 4.57
C ALA A 24 -10.83 0.16 5.55
N ARG A 25 -11.06 1.48 5.47
CA ARG A 25 -12.09 2.17 6.25
C ARG A 25 -13.48 1.59 6.00
N SER A 26 -13.85 1.42 4.72
CA SER A 26 -15.17 0.91 4.32
C SER A 26 -15.44 -0.48 4.92
N ARG A 27 -14.46 -1.39 4.84
CA ARG A 27 -14.57 -2.75 5.41
C ARG A 27 -14.70 -2.73 6.93
N ILE A 28 -13.89 -1.91 7.61
CA ILE A 28 -13.97 -1.79 9.07
C ILE A 28 -15.33 -1.20 9.48
N ALA A 29 -15.81 -0.17 8.78
CA ALA A 29 -17.12 0.44 9.03
C ALA A 29 -18.30 -0.52 8.79
N ALA A 30 -18.15 -1.49 7.89
CA ALA A 30 -19.14 -2.54 7.62
C ALA A 30 -19.00 -3.78 8.52
N SER A 31 -17.93 -3.88 9.31
CA SER A 31 -17.68 -5.04 10.18
C SER A 31 -18.54 -4.99 11.46
N PRO A 32 -18.85 -6.14 12.09
CA PRO A 32 -19.52 -6.18 13.39
C PRO A 32 -18.57 -5.87 14.56
N SER A 33 -17.60 -4.97 14.37
CA SER A 33 -16.60 -4.61 15.39
C SER A 33 -16.98 -3.34 16.15
N PRO A 34 -16.52 -3.18 17.42
CA PRO A 34 -16.68 -1.91 18.15
C PRO A 34 -16.05 -0.71 17.42
N ALA A 35 -15.05 -0.95 16.56
CA ALA A 35 -14.40 0.08 15.77
C ALA A 35 -15.28 0.60 14.62
N ALA A 36 -16.31 -0.14 14.19
CA ALA A 36 -17.11 0.16 13.00
C ALA A 36 -17.72 1.57 13.02
N ALA A 37 -18.43 1.93 14.10
CA ALA A 37 -19.06 3.25 14.23
C ALA A 37 -18.05 4.39 14.17
N ARG A 38 -16.87 4.20 14.79
CA ARG A 38 -15.79 5.18 14.78
C ARG A 38 -15.22 5.37 13.38
N TYR A 39 -14.99 4.29 12.62
CA TYR A 39 -14.48 4.37 11.24
C TYR A 39 -15.53 4.86 10.24
N ALA A 40 -16.82 4.62 10.49
CA ALA A 40 -17.91 5.13 9.66
C ALA A 40 -18.00 6.66 9.67
N ALA A 41 -17.58 7.29 10.77
CA ALA A 41 -17.64 8.74 10.96
C ALA A 41 -16.45 9.53 10.36
N LEU A 42 -15.42 8.87 9.82
CA LEU A 42 -14.20 9.52 9.31
C LEU A 42 -14.23 9.60 7.80
N ASP A 43 -14.05 10.77 7.19
CA ASP A 43 -14.12 10.91 5.72
C ASP A 43 -12.79 11.29 5.06
N THR A 44 -11.86 11.85 5.83
CA THR A 44 -10.62 12.37 5.28
C THR A 44 -9.44 11.44 5.52
N ARG A 45 -8.47 11.48 4.61
CA ARG A 45 -7.20 10.75 4.74
C ARG A 45 -6.48 11.11 6.06
N SER A 46 -6.50 12.38 6.43
CA SER A 46 -5.86 12.92 7.64
C SER A 46 -6.46 12.38 8.93
N GLU A 47 -7.71 11.93 8.91
CA GLU A 47 -8.36 11.30 10.05
C GLU A 47 -8.17 9.78 10.03
N VAL A 48 -8.44 9.16 8.88
CA VAL A 48 -8.45 7.70 8.71
C VAL A 48 -7.05 7.09 8.89
N VAL A 49 -6.03 7.64 8.22
CA VAL A 49 -4.70 7.00 8.18
C VAL A 49 -4.00 6.99 9.54
N PRO A 50 -3.98 8.08 10.32
CA PRO A 50 -3.41 8.04 11.66
C PRO A 50 -4.12 7.04 12.57
N LEU A 51 -5.45 6.93 12.46
CA LEU A 51 -6.22 5.97 13.26
C LEU A 51 -5.92 4.53 12.86
N LEU A 52 -5.95 4.20 11.55
CA LEU A 52 -5.51 2.90 11.04
C LEU A 52 -4.12 2.52 11.57
N ARG A 53 -3.18 3.46 11.53
CA ARG A 53 -1.80 3.24 11.98
C ARG A 53 -1.72 2.94 13.49
N SER A 54 -2.52 3.63 14.30
CA SER A 54 -2.60 3.41 15.74
C SER A 54 -3.21 2.04 16.03
N ASP A 55 -4.39 1.76 15.46
CA ASP A 55 -5.19 0.60 15.79
C ASP A 55 -4.65 -0.70 15.19
N TYR A 56 -3.91 -0.65 14.08
CA TYR A 56 -3.32 -1.83 13.42
C TYR A 56 -2.54 -2.74 14.38
N ARG A 57 -1.91 -2.17 15.41
CA ARG A 57 -1.11 -2.94 16.37
C ARG A 57 -1.96 -3.74 17.35
N THR A 58 -3.11 -3.20 17.72
CA THR A 58 -3.92 -3.66 18.86
C THR A 58 -5.24 -4.29 18.45
N ASP A 59 -5.78 -3.91 17.29
CA ASP A 59 -7.07 -4.36 16.79
C ASP A 59 -6.87 -5.36 15.64
N ALA A 60 -7.32 -6.61 15.85
CA ALA A 60 -7.21 -7.68 14.87
C ALA A 60 -8.09 -7.44 13.63
N VAL A 61 -9.25 -6.81 13.79
CA VAL A 61 -10.16 -6.50 12.67
C VAL A 61 -9.55 -5.43 11.78
N VAL A 62 -8.98 -4.38 12.38
CA VAL A 62 -8.29 -3.32 11.63
C VAL A 62 -7.09 -3.89 10.87
N ARG A 63 -6.29 -4.73 11.53
CA ARG A 63 -5.14 -5.40 10.89
C ARG A 63 -5.57 -6.27 9.72
N SER A 64 -6.57 -7.15 9.91
CA SER A 64 -7.09 -8.01 8.83
C SER A 64 -7.57 -7.19 7.64
N ALA A 65 -8.38 -6.14 7.89
CA ALA A 65 -8.90 -5.30 6.83
C ALA A 65 -7.80 -4.57 6.03
N VAL A 66 -6.75 -4.08 6.71
CA VAL A 66 -5.61 -3.44 6.03
C VAL A 66 -4.82 -4.46 5.22
N ASP A 67 -4.50 -5.61 5.81
CA ASP A 67 -3.72 -6.68 5.18
C ASP A 67 -4.43 -7.24 3.93
N GLU A 68 -5.74 -7.52 4.04
CA GLU A 68 -6.59 -7.96 2.93
C GLU A 68 -6.65 -6.93 1.81
N VAL A 69 -6.88 -5.65 2.14
CA VAL A 69 -6.96 -4.59 1.14
C VAL A 69 -5.63 -4.37 0.42
N VAL A 70 -4.51 -4.46 1.13
CA VAL A 70 -3.18 -4.42 0.49
C VAL A 70 -3.01 -5.61 -0.44
N GLY A 71 -3.37 -6.82 0.00
CA GLY A 71 -3.33 -8.02 -0.84
C GLY A 71 -4.20 -7.88 -2.10
N GLU A 72 -5.45 -7.45 -1.95
CA GLU A 72 -6.42 -7.38 -3.04
C GLU A 72 -6.20 -6.21 -3.99
N ILE A 73 -5.91 -5.02 -3.48
CA ILE A 73 -5.82 -3.81 -4.33
C ILE A 73 -4.39 -3.57 -4.79
N ALA A 74 -3.41 -3.63 -3.88
CA ALA A 74 -2.03 -3.32 -4.25
C ALA A 74 -1.36 -4.49 -4.98
N PHE A 75 -1.67 -5.72 -4.57
CA PHE A 75 -1.11 -6.93 -5.19
C PHE A 75 -2.09 -7.65 -6.11
N LEU A 76 -3.31 -7.14 -6.31
CA LEU A 76 -4.32 -7.73 -7.19
C LEU A 76 -4.62 -9.19 -6.84
N GLY A 77 -4.55 -9.52 -5.55
CA GLY A 77 -4.71 -10.88 -5.02
C GLY A 77 -3.58 -11.84 -5.36
N ARG A 78 -2.47 -11.36 -5.96
CA ARG A 78 -1.34 -12.18 -6.41
C ARG A 78 -0.28 -12.41 -5.34
N THR A 79 -0.70 -12.70 -4.12
CA THR A 79 0.22 -13.05 -3.01
C THR A 79 0.70 -14.51 -3.08
N ASP A 80 0.18 -15.28 -4.04
CA ASP A 80 0.53 -16.68 -4.35
C ASP A 80 1.76 -16.82 -5.27
N ARG A 81 2.19 -15.73 -5.91
CA ARG A 81 3.34 -15.69 -6.83
C ARG A 81 4.48 -14.91 -6.22
N THR A 82 5.71 -15.07 -6.72
CA THR A 82 6.82 -14.23 -6.25
C THR A 82 6.70 -12.81 -6.80
N PHE A 83 7.21 -11.83 -6.06
CA PHE A 83 7.16 -10.44 -6.52
C PHE A 83 7.92 -10.22 -7.83
N LYS A 84 8.97 -11.01 -8.03
CA LYS A 84 9.79 -11.03 -9.26
C LYS A 84 8.95 -11.42 -10.48
N ASP A 85 8.04 -12.38 -10.33
CA ASP A 85 7.17 -12.87 -11.41
C ASP A 85 6.12 -11.83 -11.82
N LEU A 86 5.82 -10.88 -10.93
CA LEU A 86 4.93 -9.75 -11.22
C LEU A 86 5.64 -8.62 -11.98
N GLY A 87 6.93 -8.78 -12.34
CA GLY A 87 7.67 -7.87 -13.22
C GLY A 87 8.10 -6.55 -12.58
N ALA A 88 7.93 -6.38 -11.27
CA ALA A 88 8.24 -5.15 -10.57
C ALA A 88 9.74 -5.08 -10.22
N ARG A 89 10.54 -4.42 -11.08
CA ARG A 89 11.99 -4.24 -10.86
C ARG A 89 12.34 -3.27 -9.71
N ASN A 90 11.53 -2.23 -9.47
CA ASN A 90 11.84 -1.12 -8.54
C ASN A 90 10.62 -0.71 -7.68
N ALA A 91 10.04 -1.64 -6.91
CA ALA A 91 8.89 -1.30 -6.09
C ALA A 91 9.22 -0.33 -4.94
N PRO A 92 8.25 0.54 -4.54
CA PRO A 92 8.43 1.43 -3.39
C PRO A 92 8.75 0.66 -2.12
N ARG A 93 9.59 1.22 -1.25
CA ARG A 93 10.00 0.58 0.02
C ARG A 93 8.82 0.10 0.86
N GLY A 94 7.75 0.89 0.91
CA GLY A 94 6.55 0.53 1.65
C GLY A 94 5.86 -0.71 1.09
N MET A 95 5.76 -0.82 -0.24
CA MET A 95 5.22 -1.98 -0.93
C MET A 95 6.04 -3.24 -0.61
N CYS A 96 7.38 -3.15 -0.65
CA CYS A 96 8.24 -4.30 -0.33
C CYS A 96 8.09 -4.79 1.11
N TRP A 97 7.88 -3.88 2.07
CA TRP A 97 7.63 -4.25 3.46
C TRP A 97 6.32 -5.01 3.59
N TRP A 98 5.24 -4.49 2.99
CA TRP A 98 3.93 -5.14 3.00
C TRP A 98 3.96 -6.51 2.32
N TRP A 99 4.67 -6.62 1.21
CA TRP A 99 4.88 -7.91 0.55
C TRP A 99 5.55 -8.92 1.47
N THR A 100 6.66 -8.53 2.09
CA THR A 100 7.41 -9.39 3.03
C THR A 100 6.53 -9.79 4.22
N ALA A 101 5.72 -8.86 4.73
CA ALA A 101 4.82 -9.10 5.86
C ALA A 101 3.70 -10.09 5.51
N LEU A 102 3.12 -10.00 4.31
CA LEU A 102 1.99 -10.82 3.88
C LEU A 102 2.38 -12.19 3.33
N THR A 103 3.55 -12.30 2.68
CA THR A 103 3.97 -13.54 1.99
C THR A 103 5.11 -14.28 2.69
N GLY A 104 5.84 -13.60 3.59
CA GLY A 104 7.09 -14.11 4.16
C GLY A 104 8.30 -14.02 3.22
N GLU A 105 8.12 -13.65 1.95
CA GLU A 105 9.20 -13.49 0.98
C GLU A 105 10.04 -12.24 1.31
N LYS A 106 11.30 -12.44 1.70
CA LYS A 106 12.23 -11.34 1.95
C LYS A 106 12.71 -10.73 0.63
N LEU A 107 12.06 -9.65 0.22
CA LEU A 107 12.52 -8.87 -0.93
C LEU A 107 13.81 -8.13 -0.60
N THR A 108 14.91 -8.65 -1.14
CA THR A 108 16.22 -8.00 -1.05
C THR A 108 16.23 -6.85 -2.04
N ARG A 109 16.52 -5.63 -1.55
CA ARG A 109 16.60 -4.42 -2.35
C ARG A 109 17.58 -4.58 -3.52
N PRO A 110 17.36 -3.98 -4.70
CA PRO A 110 18.50 -3.54 -5.49
C PRO A 110 19.29 -2.51 -4.66
N SER A 111 20.57 -2.78 -4.42
CA SER A 111 21.47 -1.86 -3.72
C SER A 111 21.46 -0.50 -4.43
N PRO A 112 21.55 0.66 -3.73
CA PRO A 112 21.60 1.97 -4.39
C PRO A 112 22.88 2.20 -5.22
N THR A 113 23.74 1.20 -5.41
CA THR A 113 24.83 1.20 -6.41
C THR A 113 24.27 0.91 -7.82
N ALA A 114 23.36 1.75 -8.27
CA ALA A 114 23.04 1.86 -9.69
C ALA A 114 23.46 3.26 -10.12
N VAL A 115 24.46 3.29 -10.99
CA VAL A 115 24.90 4.40 -11.84
C VAL A 115 23.74 5.40 -12.07
N PRO A 116 23.95 6.73 -11.92
CA PRO A 116 22.91 7.71 -12.23
C PRO A 116 22.36 7.40 -13.63
N PRO A 117 21.04 7.32 -13.82
CA PRO A 117 20.49 7.08 -15.14
C PRO A 117 20.97 8.21 -16.04
N ALA A 118 21.73 7.86 -17.09
CA ALA A 118 21.84 8.72 -18.25
C ALA A 118 20.40 8.95 -18.73
N GLU A 119 19.95 10.20 -18.61
CA GLU A 119 18.67 10.72 -19.10
C GLU A 119 17.58 9.65 -19.22
N ALA A 120 16.98 9.30 -18.08
CA ALA A 120 15.80 8.47 -18.09
C ALA A 120 14.75 9.15 -19.00
N ASP A 121 14.33 8.43 -20.04
CA ASP A 121 13.05 8.62 -20.74
C ASP A 121 11.94 8.68 -19.70
N GLN A 122 11.73 9.88 -19.15
CA GLN A 122 10.48 10.23 -18.52
C GLN A 122 9.47 10.22 -19.65
N LEU A 123 8.57 9.23 -19.64
CA LEU A 123 7.31 9.30 -20.37
C LEU A 123 6.66 10.66 -20.03
N ARG A 124 6.86 11.64 -20.91
CA ARG A 124 6.19 12.93 -20.83
C ARG A 124 4.71 12.63 -21.09
N LEU A 125 3.88 12.92 -20.10
CA LEU A 125 2.43 12.79 -20.21
C LEU A 125 1.83 13.74 -21.28
N ASP A 126 2.63 14.64 -21.86
CA ASP A 126 2.19 15.63 -22.86
C ASP A 126 1.98 15.06 -24.27
N GLU A 127 2.40 13.84 -24.59
CA GLU A 127 2.19 13.27 -25.93
C GLU A 127 0.84 12.54 -26.12
N VAL A 128 0.06 12.30 -25.06
CA VAL A 128 -1.21 11.55 -25.17
C VAL A 128 -2.37 12.40 -25.70
N PHE A 129 -2.25 13.74 -25.76
CA PHE A 129 -3.29 14.62 -26.33
C PHE A 129 -2.99 15.13 -27.74
N GLY A 130 -1.88 14.73 -28.37
CA GLY A 130 -1.49 15.17 -29.72
C GLY A 130 -2.06 14.33 -30.89
N GLY A 131 -3.06 13.48 -30.64
CA GLY A 131 -3.47 12.43 -31.59
C GLY A 131 -4.96 12.16 -31.66
N TYR A 132 -5.81 13.19 -31.58
CA TYR A 132 -7.13 13.14 -32.20
C TYR A 132 -7.15 14.14 -33.34
N GLY A 133 -6.87 13.64 -34.55
CA GLY A 133 -7.09 14.37 -35.78
C GLY A 133 -8.58 14.52 -36.07
N GLY A 134 -8.92 15.70 -36.58
CA GLY A 134 -10.19 16.11 -37.15
C GLY A 134 -10.02 17.50 -37.74
#